data_AF-A0A1Q3ZMX0-F1
#
_entry.id   AF-A0A1Q3ZMX0-F1
#
_cell.length_a   1.000
_cell.length_b   1.000
_cell.length_c   1.000
_cell.angle_alpha   90.00
_cell.angle_beta   90.00
_cell.angle_gamma   90.00
#
_symmetry.space_group_name_H-M   'P 1'
#
loop_
_entity.id
_entity.type
_entity.pdbx_description
1 polymer ?
#
loop_
_entity_poly.entity_id
_entity_poly.type
_entity_poly.pdbx_seq_one_letter_code
_entity_poly.pdbx_strand_id
1 'polypeptide(L)' 'MGTYNKVMIYIWWIIAVSSAIGVTIMGIRFGFDRWYQYYFFSILALLMVFMKRLMMKRMQKHIDELENKSK' A
#
# COMPACT_ATOMS: atom_id res chain seq x y z
N MET A 1 17.28 5.67 1.48
CA MET A 1 16.19 5.01 0.70
C MET A 1 16.28 5.44 -0.74
N GLY A 2 16.59 4.54 -1.68
CA GLY A 2 16.56 4.88 -3.10
C GLY A 2 15.21 5.48 -3.51
N THR A 3 15.24 6.58 -4.26
CA THR A 3 14.07 7.37 -4.70
C THR A 3 12.97 6.48 -5.31
N TYR A 4 13.39 5.43 -6.04
CA TYR A 4 12.52 4.38 -6.60
C TYR A 4 11.52 3.81 -5.60
N ASN A 5 11.97 3.54 -4.38
CA ASN A 5 11.18 2.80 -3.40
C ASN A 5 10.19 3.71 -2.64
N LYS A 6 10.50 5.01 -2.54
CA LYS A 6 9.52 6.04 -2.10
C LYS A 6 8.42 6.23 -3.14
N VAL A 7 8.78 6.33 -4.43
CA VAL A 7 7.82 6.49 -5.53
C VAL A 7 6.89 5.28 -5.63
N MET A 8 7.44 4.07 -5.50
CA MET A 8 6.65 2.84 -5.46
C MET A 8 5.59 2.87 -4.36
N ILE A 9 5.92 3.28 -3.13
CA ILE A 9 4.94 3.40 -2.04
C ILE A 9 3.84 4.41 -2.39
N TYR A 10 4.19 5.54 -3.02
CA TYR A 10 3.23 6.57 -3.39
C TYR A 10 2.24 6.09 -4.46
N ILE A 11 2.71 5.32 -5.45
CA ILE A 11 1.86 4.66 -6.45
C ILE A 11 0.87 3.71 -5.77
N TRP A 12 1.32 2.93 -4.79
CA TRP A 12 0.45 2.03 -4.03
C TRP A 12 -0.59 2.77 -3.19
N TRP A 13 -0.24 3.93 -2.63
CA TRP A 13 -1.20 4.82 -1.98
C TRP A 13 -2.27 5.33 -2.95
N ILE A 14 -1.88 5.76 -4.16
CA ILE A 14 -2.82 6.22 -5.18
C ILE A 14 -3.77 5.08 -5.58
N ILE A 15 -3.25 3.86 -5.78
CA ILE A 15 -4.07 2.70 -6.11
C ILE A 15 -5.07 2.40 -4.99
N ALA A 16 -4.62 2.35 -3.73
CA ALA A 16 -5.50 2.07 -2.59
C ALA A 16 -6.59 3.14 -2.38
N VAL A 17 -6.27 4.41 -2.61
CA VAL A 17 -7.25 5.51 -2.53
C VAL A 17 -8.22 5.43 -3.72
N SER A 18 -7.70 5.20 -4.93
CA SER A 18 -8.52 5.10 -6.14
C SER A 18 -9.49 3.91 -6.09
N SER A 19 -9.07 2.77 -5.53
CA SER A 19 -9.94 1.60 -5.37
C SER A 19 -11.04 1.85 -4.34
N ALA A 20 -10.72 2.49 -3.20
CA ALA A 20 -11.72 2.88 -2.20
C ALA A 20 -12.77 3.83 -2.80
N ILE A 21 -12.33 4.84 -3.56
CA ILE A 21 -13.24 5.78 -4.25
C ILE A 21 -14.09 5.04 -5.30
N GLY A 22 -13.49 4.16 -6.10
CA GLY A 22 -14.19 3.39 -7.12
C GLY A 22 -15.29 2.50 -6.53
N VAL A 23 -14.99 1.79 -5.45
CA VAL A 23 -15.99 0.97 -4.73
C VAL A 23 -17.07 1.86 -4.11
N THR A 24 -16.72 3.05 -3.60
CA THR A 24 -17.70 4.02 -3.07
C THR A 24 -18.69 4.48 -4.15
N ILE A 25 -18.18 4.86 -5.32
CA ILE A 25 -19.01 5.32 -6.45
C ILE A 25 -19.92 4.19 -6.95
N MET A 26 -19.38 2.97 -7.07
CA MET A 26 -20.16 1.79 -7.47
C MET A 26 -21.22 1.41 -6.42
N GLY A 27 -20.90 1.52 -5.13
CA GLY A 27 -21.86 1.33 -4.05
C GLY A 27 -23.03 2.32 -4.10
N ILE A 28 -22.76 3.59 -4.42
CA ILE A 28 -23.80 4.62 -4.59
C ILE A 28 -24.67 4.34 -5.83
N ARG A 29 -24.08 3.92 -6.95
CA ARG A 29 -24.81 3.71 -8.22
C ARG A 29 -25.58 2.39 -8.29
N PHE A 30 -25.04 1.31 -7.74
CA PHE A 30 -25.55 -0.06 -7.91
C PHE A 30 -26.07 -0.69 -6.61
N GLY A 31 -26.02 0.03 -5.50
CA GLY A 31 -26.49 -0.42 -4.18
C GLY A 31 -25.40 -1.07 -3.33
N PHE A 32 -25.31 -0.66 -2.07
CA PHE A 32 -24.29 -1.12 -1.13
C PHE A 32 -24.42 -2.60 -0.72
N ASP A 33 -25.59 -3.22 -0.91
CA ASP A 33 -25.84 -4.63 -0.53
C ASP A 33 -24.85 -5.62 -1.16
N ARG A 34 -24.40 -5.37 -2.38
CA ARG A 34 -23.42 -6.22 -3.07
C ARG A 34 -22.02 -5.62 -3.05
N TRP A 35 -21.93 -4.29 -3.07
CA TRP A 35 -20.65 -3.59 -3.24
C TRP A 35 -19.85 -3.45 -1.94
N TYR A 36 -20.50 -3.58 -0.77
CA TYR A 36 -19.83 -3.51 0.53
C TYR A 36 -18.72 -4.57 0.69
N GLN A 37 -18.90 -5.79 0.15
CA GLN A 37 -17.87 -6.83 0.23
C GLN A 37 -16.56 -6.44 -0.47
N TYR A 38 -16.63 -5.61 -1.52
CA TYR A 38 -15.44 -5.13 -2.24
C TYR A 38 -14.65 -4.06 -1.46
N TYR A 39 -15.21 -3.50 -0.38
CA TYR A 39 -14.41 -2.68 0.55
C TYR A 39 -13.32 -3.50 1.22
N PHE A 40 -13.53 -4.81 1.41
CA PHE A 40 -12.50 -5.70 1.93
C PHE A 40 -11.22 -5.66 1.07
N PHE A 41 -11.36 -5.60 -0.26
CA PHE A 41 -10.23 -5.44 -1.18
C PHE A 41 -9.55 -4.08 -1.04
N SER A 42 -10.30 -3.01 -0.83
CA SER A 42 -9.72 -1.68 -0.59
C SER A 42 -8.97 -1.62 0.74
N ILE A 43 -9.50 -2.26 1.78
CA ILE A 43 -8.86 -2.39 3.09
C ILE A 43 -7.57 -3.22 2.97
N LEU A 44 -7.61 -4.35 2.25
CA LEU A 44 -6.42 -5.16 1.97
C LEU A 44 -5.34 -4.38 1.21
N ALA A 45 -5.73 -3.56 0.22
CA ALA A 45 -4.78 -2.71 -0.50
C ALA A 45 -4.11 -1.68 0.43
N LEU A 46 -4.87 -1.06 1.34
CA LEU A 46 -4.31 -0.19 2.38
C LEU A 46 -3.37 -0.94 3.35
N LEU A 47 -3.74 -2.16 3.72
CA LEU A 47 -2.91 -3.02 4.58
C LEU A 47 -1.59 -3.39 3.89
N MET A 48 -1.63 -3.66 2.58
CA MET A 48 -0.45 -3.93 1.78
C MET A 48 0.51 -2.73 1.71
N VAL A 49 -0.02 -1.51 1.60
CA VAL A 49 0.75 -0.26 1.66
C VAL A 49 1.48 -0.15 3.00
N PHE A 50 0.78 -0.47 4.11
CA PHE A 50 1.37 -0.48 5.44
C PHE A 50 2.48 -1.53 5.56
N MET A 51 2.23 -2.75 5.08
CA MET A 51 3.25 -3.82 5.05
C MET A 51 4.49 -3.43 4.24
N LYS A 52 4.33 -2.80 3.07
CA LYS A 52 5.47 -2.31 2.28
C LYS A 52 6.31 -1.29 3.06
N ARG A 53 5.66 -0.38 3.80
CA ARG A 53 6.37 0.58 4.66
C ARG A 53 7.21 -0.11 5.73
N LEU A 54 6.67 -1.17 6.35
CA LEU A 54 7.41 -1.95 7.35
C LEU A 54 8.57 -2.74 6.74
N MET A 55 8.36 -3.38 5.60
CA MET A 55 9.39 -4.14 4.89
C MET A 55 10.57 -3.26 4.49
N MET A 56 10.27 -2.06 4.01
CA MET A 56 11.26 -1.03 3.68
C MET A 56 12.12 -0.60 4.86
N LYS A 57 11.51 -0.47 6.04
CA LYS A 57 12.22 -0.13 7.28
C LYS A 57 13.13 -1.26 7.73
N ARG A 58 12.68 -2.53 7.61
CA ARG A 58 13.51 -3.71 7.89
C ARG A 58 14.68 -3.85 6.92
N MET A 59 14.43 -3.65 5.63
CA MET A 59 15.45 -3.77 4.58
C MET A 59 16.57 -2.74 4.77
N GLN A 60 16.27 -1.50 5.13
CA GLN A 60 17.30 -0.51 5.45
C GLN A 60 18.20 -0.95 6.57
N LYS A 61 17.61 -1.48 7.66
CA LYS A 61 18.41 -1.98 8.79
C LYS A 61 19.40 -3.07 8.34
N HIS A 62 18.98 -3.98 7.46
CA HIS A 62 19.88 -4.99 6.91
C HIS A 62 20.96 -4.42 5.99
N ILE A 63 20.64 -3.40 5.18
CA ILE A 63 21.64 -2.72 4.33
C ILE A 63 22.67 -1.99 5.20
N ASP A 64 22.22 -1.28 6.23
CA ASP A 64 23.09 -0.54 7.16
C ASP A 64 24.00 -1.51 7.96
N GLU A 65 23.49 -2.69 8.34
CA GLU A 65 24.28 -3.75 8.98
C GLU A 65 25.36 -4.34 8.05
N LEU A 66 25.06 -4.47 6.75
CA LEU A 66 26.02 -4.96 5.74
C LEU A 66 27.11 -3.92 5.44
N GLU A 67 26.76 -2.64 5.34
CA GLU A 67 27.71 -1.55 5.09
C GLU A 67 28.67 -1.34 6.27
N ASN A 68 28.20 -1.53 7.51
CA ASN A 68 29.07 -1.48 8.69
C ASN A 68 29.96 -2.71 8.87
N LYS A 69 29.62 -3.86 8.26
CA LYS A 69 30.48 -5.05 8.24
C LYS A 69 31.52 -5.05 7.12
N SER A 70 31.32 -4.24 6.09
CA SER A 70 32.26 -4.12 4.96
C SER A 70 33.30 -3.00 5.12
N LYS A 71 33.14 -2.14 6.13
CA LYS A 71 34.17 -1.19 6.61
C LYS A 71 34.97 -1.80 7.75
#